data_AF-A0A656D7I3-F1
#
_entry.id   AF-A0A656D7I3-F1
#
_cell.length_a   1.000
_cell.length_b   1.000
_cell.length_c   1.000
_cell.angle_alpha   90.00
_cell.angle_beta   90.00
_cell.angle_gamma   90.00
#
_symmetry.space_group_name_H-M   'P 1'
#
loop_
_entity.id
_entity.type
_entity.pdbx_description
1 polymer ?
#
loop_
_entity_poly.entity_id
_entity_poly.type
_entity_poly.pdbx_seq_one_letter_code
_entity_poly.pdbx_strand_id
1 'polypeptide(L)' 'CEACHGPGSDYKTLKIMQNREEAVKNGLVLVLVSDGSAEKLCKTCHNEQSPTFKGFDFKKEWPKIAHPLPKAE' A
#
# COMPACT_ATOMS: atom_id res chain seq x y z
N CYS A 1 3.92 1.43 -6.68
CA CYS A 1 4.36 0.19 -6.01
C CYS A 1 5.11 0.52 -4.72
N GLU A 2 6.29 1.13 -4.79
CA GLU A 2 7.15 1.29 -3.61
C GLU A 2 6.67 2.31 -2.58
N ALA A 3 5.97 3.35 -3.04
CA ALA A 3 5.36 4.36 -2.16
C ALA A 3 4.39 3.75 -1.13
N CYS A 4 3.77 2.61 -1.44
CA CYS A 4 2.90 1.89 -0.52
C CYS A 4 3.56 0.63 0.06
N HIS A 5 4.32 -0.10 -0.76
CA HIS A 5 4.75 -1.46 -0.44
C HIS A 5 6.22 -1.58 -0.02
N GLY A 6 6.97 -0.48 0.02
CA GLY A 6 8.41 -0.51 0.27
C GLY A 6 9.22 -0.86 -1.00
N PRO A 7 10.56 -0.88 -0.91
CA PRO A 7 11.45 -1.08 -2.05
C PRO A 7 11.27 -2.46 -2.66
N GLY A 8 10.78 -2.52 -3.90
CA GLY A 8 10.44 -3.79 -4.56
C GLY A 8 11.67 -4.64 -4.89
N SER A 9 12.86 -4.03 -4.98
CA SER A 9 14.13 -4.71 -5.23
C SER A 9 14.41 -5.85 -4.26
N ASP A 10 13.93 -5.73 -3.03
CA ASP A 10 14.34 -6.58 -1.92
C ASP A 10 13.50 -7.86 -1.83
N TYR A 11 12.29 -7.84 -2.40
CA TYR A 11 11.37 -8.97 -2.40
C TYR A 11 10.90 -9.42 -3.80
N LYS A 12 11.42 -8.85 -4.90
CA LYS A 12 11.01 -9.21 -6.27
C LYS A 12 11.46 -10.58 -6.78
N THR A 13 12.41 -11.24 -6.12
CA THR A 13 12.87 -12.56 -6.60
C THR A 13 11.74 -13.57 -6.45
N LEU A 14 11.56 -14.48 -7.42
CA LEU A 14 10.45 -15.44 -7.40
C LEU A 14 10.38 -16.24 -6.08
N LYS A 15 11.55 -16.64 -5.56
CA LYS A 15 11.68 -17.36 -4.29
C LYS A 15 11.08 -16.59 -3.10
N ILE A 16 11.24 -15.27 -3.06
CA ILE A 16 10.75 -14.41 -1.98
C ILE A 16 9.31 -13.98 -2.26
N MET A 17 9.04 -13.49 -3.48
CA MET A 17 7.75 -12.93 -3.89
C MET A 17 6.57 -13.90 -3.76
N GLN A 18 6.80 -15.20 -3.95
CA GLN A 18 5.77 -16.24 -3.82
C GLN A 18 5.45 -16.58 -2.35
N ASN A 19 6.31 -16.20 -1.40
CA ASN A 19 6.08 -16.38 0.02
C ASN A 19 5.86 -15.01 0.68
N ARG A 20 4.61 -14.76 1.08
CA ARG A 20 4.22 -13.49 1.71
C ARG A 20 5.04 -13.18 2.96
N GLU A 21 5.30 -14.15 3.82
CA GLU A 21 6.05 -13.94 5.07
C GLU A 21 7.49 -13.54 4.77
N GLU A 22 8.13 -14.21 3.81
CA GLU A 22 9.49 -13.89 3.39
C GLU A 22 9.52 -12.52 2.70
N ALA A 23 8.54 -12.18 1.87
CA ALA A 23 8.45 -10.85 1.26
C ALA A 23 8.33 -9.74 2.32
N VAL A 24 7.48 -9.92 3.34
CA VAL A 24 7.33 -8.96 4.45
C VAL A 24 8.63 -8.81 5.23
N LYS A 25 9.31 -9.93 5.51
CA LYS A 25 10.61 -9.92 6.18
C LYS A 25 11.69 -9.17 5.38
N ASN A 26 11.59 -9.19 4.05
CA ASN A 26 12.50 -8.49 3.14
C ASN A 26 11.99 -7.09 2.73
N GLY A 27 11.05 -6.49 3.49
CA GLY A 27 10.69 -5.08 3.34
C GLY A 27 9.36 -4.80 2.64
N LEU A 28 8.59 -5.83 2.26
CA LEU A 28 7.23 -5.64 1.80
C LEU A 28 6.36 -5.06 2.93
N VAL A 29 5.81 -3.87 2.70
CA VAL A 29 4.80 -3.28 3.57
C VAL A 29 3.41 -3.70 3.08
N LEU A 30 2.65 -4.33 3.96
CA LEU A 30 1.27 -4.69 3.69
C LEU A 30 0.37 -3.50 4.02
N VAL A 31 -0.34 -3.04 3.00
CA VAL A 31 -1.24 -1.90 3.06
C VAL A 31 -2.62 -2.39 2.67
N LEU A 32 -3.48 -2.59 3.65
CA LEU A 32 -4.81 -3.19 3.51
C LEU A 32 -5.89 -2.18 3.88
N VAL A 33 -7.00 -2.22 3.13
CA VAL A 33 -8.21 -1.46 3.49
C VAL A 33 -8.89 -2.10 4.70
N SER A 34 -8.85 -3.43 4.80
CA SER A 34 -9.54 -4.20 5.83
C SER A 34 -9.07 -3.90 7.26
N ASP A 35 -7.81 -3.55 7.44
CA ASP A 35 -7.22 -3.21 8.75
C ASP A 35 -6.98 -1.70 8.93
N GLY A 36 -7.40 -0.88 7.96
CA GLY A 36 -7.24 0.57 7.99
C GLY A 36 -5.82 1.09 7.75
N SER A 37 -4.82 0.22 7.53
CA SER A 37 -3.44 0.63 7.28
C SER A 37 -3.30 1.46 5.99
N ALA A 38 -4.12 1.16 4.97
CA ALA A 38 -4.18 1.94 3.74
C ALA A 38 -4.59 3.40 3.96
N GLU A 39 -5.70 3.62 4.66
CA GLU A 39 -6.19 4.97 4.92
C GLU A 39 -5.22 5.74 5.82
N LYS A 40 -4.65 5.06 6.82
CA LYS A 40 -3.64 5.66 7.71
C LYS A 40 -2.41 6.12 6.93
N LEU A 41 -1.90 5.30 6.01
CA LEU A 41 -0.76 5.67 5.16
C LEU A 41 -1.06 6.92 4.33
N CYS A 42 -2.21 6.97 3.64
CA CYS A 42 -2.57 8.12 2.82
C CYS A 42 -2.66 9.41 3.63
N LYS A 43 -3.23 9.34 4.84
CA LYS A 43 -3.37 10.49 5.75
C LYS A 43 -2.07 10.97 6.36
N THR A 44 -0.94 10.28 6.18
CA THR A 44 0.38 10.80 6.60
C THR A 44 0.79 12.04 5.81
N CYS A 45 0.37 12.14 4.54
CA CYS A 45 0.66 13.28 3.66
C CYS A 45 -0.61 14.05 3.28
N HIS A 46 -1.75 13.36 3.14
CA HIS A 46 -3.04 13.98 2.81
C HIS A 46 -3.77 14.43 4.09
N ASN A 47 -3.22 15.44 4.75
CA ASN A 47 -3.75 16.03 5.99
C ASN A 47 -3.56 17.55 6.02
N GLU A 48 -4.13 18.19 7.04
CA GLU A 48 -4.13 19.65 7.22
C GLU A 48 -2.73 20.26 7.43
N GLN A 49 -1.71 19.46 7.75
CA GLN A 49 -0.33 19.95 7.86
C GLN A 49 0.32 20.16 6.48
N SER A 50 -0.25 19.57 5.42
CA SER A 50 0.22 19.80 4.06
C SER A 50 -0.20 21.19 3.57
N PRO A 51 0.73 22.05 3.11
CA PRO A 51 0.44 23.44 2.73
C PRO A 51 -0.54 23.55 1.56
N THR A 52 -0.75 22.48 0.81
CA THR A 52 -1.63 22.41 -0.35
C THR A 52 -2.89 21.58 -0.09
N PHE A 53 -3.19 21.25 1.17
CA PHE A 53 -4.34 20.41 1.50
C PHE A 53 -5.67 21.14 1.20
N LYS A 54 -6.52 20.50 0.39
CA LYS A 54 -7.88 20.97 0.05
C LYS A 54 -8.96 19.96 0.47
N GLY A 55 -8.61 18.99 1.30
CA GLY A 55 -9.42 17.82 1.61
C GLY A 55 -8.95 16.56 0.88
N PHE A 56 -9.24 15.40 1.49
CA PHE A 56 -8.91 14.08 0.94
C PHE A 56 -10.02 13.08 1.30
N ASP A 57 -10.62 12.48 0.28
CA ASP A 57 -11.66 11.45 0.43
C ASP A 57 -11.06 10.09 0.04
N PHE A 58 -10.57 9.35 1.04
CA PHE A 58 -9.94 8.06 0.83
C PHE A 58 -10.82 7.09 0.04
N LYS A 59 -12.15 7.09 0.29
CA LYS A 59 -13.08 6.17 -0.38
C LYS A 59 -13.23 6.47 -1.87
N LYS A 60 -13.08 7.74 -2.28
CA LYS A 60 -13.12 8.15 -3.70
C LYS A 60 -11.79 7.96 -4.41
N GLU A 61 -10.68 8.14 -3.71
CA GLU A 61 -9.35 8.09 -4.31
C GLU A 61 -8.77 6.67 -4.37
N TRP A 62 -9.02 5.83 -3.35
CA TRP A 62 -8.50 4.46 -3.31
C TRP A 62 -8.82 3.62 -4.55
N PRO A 63 -10.06 3.60 -5.09
CA PRO A 63 -10.39 2.80 -6.28
C PRO A 63 -9.58 3.14 -7.52
N LYS A 64 -9.00 4.35 -7.62
CA LYS A 64 -8.21 4.78 -8.79
C LYS A 64 -6.82 4.15 -8.82
N ILE A 65 -6.32 3.68 -7.68
CA ILE A 65 -4.98 3.10 -7.53
C ILE A 65 -5.01 1.65 -7.04
N ALA A 66 -6.15 1.16 -6.59
CA ALA A 66 -6.30 -0.17 -6.04
C ALA A 66 -5.95 -1.25 -7.07
N HIS A 67 -5.08 -2.18 -6.68
CA HIS A 67 -4.75 -3.39 -7.42
C HIS A 67 -5.11 -4.61 -6.56
N PRO A 68 -6.40 -4.98 -6.51
CA PRO A 68 -6.85 -6.11 -5.69
C PRO A 68 -6.21 -7.40 -6.18
N LEU A 69 -5.98 -8.33 -5.24
CA LEU A 69 -5.59 -9.69 -5.61
C LEU A 69 -6.65 -10.27 -6.56
N PRO A 70 -6.24 -11.02 -7.60
CA PRO A 70 -7.18 -11.77 -8.43
C PRO A 70 -8.09 -12.60 -7.54
N LYS A 71 -9.37 -12.74 -7.93
CA LYS A 71 -10.20 -13.76 -7.31
C LYS A 71 -9.52 -15.10 -7.52
N ALA A 72 -9.36 -15.86 -6.44
CA ALA A 72 -9.01 -17.27 -6.58
C ALA A 72 -10.05 -17.94 -7.48
N GLU A 73 -9.57 -18.67 -8.49
CA GLU A 73 -10.42 -19.52 -9.34
C GLU A 73 -11.00 -20.69 -8.55
#